data_AF-A0A7J9J068-F1
#
_entry.id   AF-A0A7J9J068-F1
#
_cell.length_a   1.000
_cell.length_b   1.000
_cell.length_c   1.000
_cell.angle_alpha   90.00
_cell.angle_beta   90.00
_cell.angle_gamma   90.00
#
_symmetry.space_group_name_H-M   'P 1'
#
loop_
_entity.id
_entity.type
_entity.pdbx_description
1 polymer ?
#
loop_
_entity_poly.entity_id
_entity_poly.type
_entity_poly.pdbx_seq_one_letter_code
_entity_poly.pdbx_strand_id
1 'polypeptide(L)'
;ETVIYRIFYYINRAGNGCLTLRELKRGNLAHAMLHADEEDDINKVLRYFSYEHFYVIYCKFWELDTDHDFLIDKENLIRYSNHALTYRIVDRIFSQVPRKFTSKVEGKMGYEDFVYFILAEEDKSSEPSLEYWLKCIDLDGNGVLTRNEMQFFYEEQLHRMECMAQEPVFFEDILCQIMDMIKPELMKIKLFYLFDIEIFLFVG
;
A
#
# COMPACT_ATOMS: atom_id res chain seq x y z
N GLU A 1 -18.16 -4.11 6.74
CA GLU A 1 -17.43 -4.95 5.77
C GLU A 1 -15.91 -4.86 5.90
N THR A 2 -15.34 -3.75 6.38
CA THR A 2 -13.88 -3.52 6.54
C THR A 2 -13.13 -4.67 7.23
N VAL A 3 -13.72 -5.29 8.25
CA VAL A 3 -13.14 -6.48 8.91
C VAL A 3 -12.88 -7.60 7.91
N ILE A 4 -13.81 -7.87 6.99
CA ILE A 4 -13.67 -8.89 5.95
C ILE A 4 -12.50 -8.53 5.05
N TYR A 5 -12.45 -7.29 4.55
CA TYR A 5 -11.35 -6.83 3.69
C TYR A 5 -9.98 -6.94 4.37
N ARG A 6 -9.88 -6.58 5.65
CA ARG A 6 -8.66 -6.77 6.45
C ARG A 6 -8.27 -8.25 6.58
N ILE A 7 -9.23 -9.14 6.83
CA ILE A 7 -8.98 -10.59 6.89
C ILE A 7 -8.41 -11.08 5.57
N PHE A 8 -9.04 -10.73 4.45
CA PHE A 8 -8.58 -11.16 3.13
C PHE A 8 -7.21 -10.57 2.78
N TYR A 9 -6.96 -9.29 3.09
CA TYR A 9 -5.68 -8.63 2.87
C TYR A 9 -4.50 -9.38 3.51
N TYR A 10 -4.65 -9.82 4.76
CA TYR A 10 -3.56 -10.52 5.47
C TYR A 10 -3.52 -12.03 5.24
N ILE A 11 -4.65 -12.67 4.92
CA ILE A 11 -4.74 -14.15 4.91
C ILE A 11 -4.86 -14.73 3.50
N ASN A 12 -5.58 -14.08 2.58
CA ASN A 12 -5.78 -14.59 1.22
C ASN A 12 -4.59 -14.24 0.32
N ARG A 13 -3.45 -14.89 0.55
CA ARG A 13 -2.20 -14.68 -0.21
C ARG A 13 -2.36 -15.06 -1.69
N ALA A 14 -3.30 -15.92 -2.03
CA ALA A 14 -3.61 -16.24 -3.42
C ALA A 14 -4.29 -15.07 -4.18
N GLY A 15 -4.88 -14.10 -3.47
CA GLY A 15 -5.56 -12.95 -4.07
C GLY A 15 -6.76 -13.32 -4.95
N ASN A 16 -7.36 -14.49 -4.73
CA ASN A 16 -8.44 -15.05 -5.55
C ASN A 16 -9.84 -14.83 -4.95
N GLY A 17 -9.95 -14.12 -3.83
CA GLY A 17 -11.22 -13.87 -3.14
C GLY A 17 -11.78 -15.10 -2.42
N CYS A 18 -11.00 -16.19 -2.31
CA CYS A 18 -11.42 -17.45 -1.70
C CYS A 18 -10.37 -17.93 -0.67
N LEU A 19 -10.73 -17.90 0.61
CA LEU A 19 -9.87 -18.42 1.67
C LEU A 19 -9.81 -19.95 1.65
N THR A 20 -8.64 -20.49 1.37
CA THR A 20 -8.42 -21.94 1.45
C THR A 20 -8.23 -22.38 2.91
N LEU A 21 -8.53 -23.65 3.21
CA LEU A 21 -8.26 -24.22 4.53
C LEU A 21 -6.78 -24.09 4.93
N ARG A 22 -5.86 -24.16 3.95
CA ARG A 22 -4.42 -24.00 4.18
C ARG A 22 -4.06 -22.59 4.62
N GLU A 23 -4.63 -21.58 3.97
CA GLU A 23 -4.43 -20.17 4.36
C GLU A 23 -5.04 -19.92 5.74
N LEU A 24 -6.24 -20.42 6.01
CA LEU A 24 -6.89 -20.29 7.32
C LEU A 24 -6.07 -20.93 8.45
N LYS A 25 -5.52 -22.12 8.23
CA LYS A 25 -4.68 -22.83 9.21
C LYS A 25 -3.32 -22.18 9.46
N ARG A 26 -2.78 -21.48 8.47
CA ARG A 26 -1.48 -20.77 8.57
C ARG A 26 -1.64 -19.35 9.09
N GLY A 27 -2.81 -18.75 8.87
CA GLY A 27 -3.16 -17.45 9.40
C GLY A 27 -3.46 -17.50 10.90
N ASN A 28 -3.93 -16.37 11.41
CA ASN A 28 -4.21 -16.16 12.83
C ASN A 28 -5.68 -15.80 13.08
N LEU A 29 -6.57 -16.02 12.10
CA LEU A 29 -7.99 -15.65 12.21
C LEU A 29 -8.69 -16.35 13.37
N ALA A 30 -8.48 -17.66 13.52
CA ALA A 30 -9.09 -18.42 14.61
C ALA A 30 -8.66 -17.89 15.99
N HIS A 31 -7.37 -17.57 16.16
CA HIS A 31 -6.88 -16.95 17.39
C HIS A 31 -7.46 -15.55 17.60
N ALA A 32 -7.57 -14.74 16.54
CA ALA A 32 -8.17 -13.41 16.64
C ALA A 32 -9.67 -13.48 17.00
N MET A 33 -10.39 -14.48 16.49
CA MET A 33 -11.79 -14.74 16.83
C MET A 33 -11.96 -15.18 18.29
N LEU A 34 -11.10 -16.08 18.79
CA LEU A 34 -11.11 -16.47 20.20
C LEU A 34 -10.82 -15.27 21.11
N HIS A 35 -9.82 -14.47 20.77
CA HIS A 35 -9.52 -13.25 21.53
C HIS A 35 -10.69 -12.26 21.51
N ALA A 36 -11.43 -12.14 20.40
CA ALA A 36 -12.63 -11.30 20.32
C ALA A 36 -13.81 -11.83 21.15
N ASP A 37 -13.85 -13.12 21.45
CA ASP A 37 -14.87 -13.73 22.32
C ASP A 37 -14.54 -13.51 23.81
N GLU A 38 -13.24 -13.46 24.15
CA GLU A 38 -12.75 -13.29 25.53
C GLU A 38 -12.60 -11.83 25.96
N GLU A 39 -12.35 -10.90 25.04
CA GLU A 39 -12.08 -9.49 25.35
C GLU A 39 -13.34 -8.63 25.21
N ASP A 40 -13.77 -8.01 26.32
CA ASP A 40 -14.96 -7.16 26.38
C ASP A 40 -14.81 -5.86 25.53
N ASP A 41 -13.58 -5.34 25.43
CA ASP A 41 -13.27 -4.15 24.63
C ASP A 41 -12.70 -4.53 23.26
N ILE A 42 -13.58 -4.50 22.25
CA ILE A 42 -13.22 -4.86 20.87
C ILE A 42 -12.04 -4.06 20.30
N ASN A 43 -11.77 -2.85 20.82
CA ASN A 43 -10.67 -2.02 20.33
C ASN A 43 -9.30 -2.57 20.72
N LYS A 44 -9.21 -3.40 21.77
CA LYS A 44 -7.98 -4.13 22.11
C LYS A 44 -7.71 -5.31 21.18
N VAL A 45 -8.71 -5.74 20.41
CA VAL A 45 -8.57 -6.78 19.38
C VAL A 45 -8.10 -6.15 18.06
N LEU A 46 -6.85 -5.68 18.05
CA LEU A 46 -6.26 -4.93 16.94
C LEU A 46 -6.25 -5.70 15.61
N ARG A 47 -6.10 -7.02 15.68
CA ARG A 47 -6.16 -7.91 14.51
C ARG A 47 -7.60 -8.01 14.02
N TYR A 48 -7.86 -7.43 12.85
CA TYR A 48 -9.12 -7.46 12.11
C TYR A 48 -10.28 -6.69 12.74
N PHE A 49 -10.51 -6.80 14.05
CA PHE A 49 -11.79 -6.48 14.67
C PHE A 49 -11.90 -5.10 15.33
N SER A 50 -10.77 -4.45 15.68
CA SER A 50 -10.77 -3.11 16.30
C SER A 50 -11.66 -2.11 15.53
N TYR A 51 -12.63 -1.54 16.25
CA TYR A 51 -13.55 -0.56 15.70
C TYR A 51 -12.86 0.79 15.46
N GLU A 52 -11.92 1.19 16.32
CA GLU A 52 -11.07 2.36 16.11
C GLU A 52 -10.29 2.28 14.79
N HIS A 53 -9.70 1.12 14.47
CA HIS A 53 -9.03 0.93 13.18
C HIS A 53 -9.99 1.08 12.00
N PHE A 54 -11.20 0.51 12.12
CA PHE A 54 -12.24 0.71 11.11
C PHE A 54 -12.59 2.19 10.94
N TYR A 55 -12.79 2.91 12.04
CA TYR A 55 -13.21 4.31 12.04
C TYR A 55 -12.16 5.19 11.36
N VAL A 56 -10.87 5.01 11.69
CA VAL A 56 -9.78 5.75 11.05
C VAL A 56 -9.75 5.51 9.54
N ILE A 57 -9.87 4.25 9.10
CA ILE A 57 -9.91 3.93 7.66
C ILE A 57 -11.11 4.59 6.98
N TYR A 58 -12.28 4.54 7.61
CA TYR A 58 -13.49 5.17 7.08
C TYR A 58 -13.38 6.69 7.00
N CYS A 59 -12.82 7.35 8.02
CA CYS A 59 -12.56 8.79 8.00
C CYS A 59 -11.67 9.18 6.84
N LYS A 60 -10.55 8.47 6.62
CA LYS A 60 -9.65 8.74 5.49
C LYS A 60 -10.34 8.58 4.14
N PHE A 61 -11.22 7.58 3.99
CA PHE A 61 -12.02 7.44 2.77
C PHE A 61 -12.97 8.63 2.58
N TRP A 62 -13.72 8.96 3.64
CA TRP A 62 -14.73 10.01 3.65
C TRP A 62 -14.15 11.40 3.37
N GLU A 63 -12.93 11.66 3.84
CA GLU A 63 -12.20 12.91 3.54
C GLU A 63 -11.89 13.08 2.05
N LEU A 64 -11.73 11.98 1.31
CA LEU A 64 -11.43 12.00 -0.13
C LEU A 64 -12.68 12.00 -1.00
N ASP A 65 -13.72 11.28 -0.59
CA ASP A 65 -15.03 11.17 -1.27
C ASP A 65 -15.93 12.37 -0.97
N THR A 66 -15.59 13.52 -1.59
CA THR A 66 -16.25 14.81 -1.32
C THR A 66 -17.67 14.92 -1.89
N ASP A 67 -18.00 14.15 -2.93
CA ASP A 67 -19.32 14.08 -3.55
C ASP A 67 -20.19 12.95 -2.98
N HIS A 68 -19.62 12.15 -2.07
CA HIS A 68 -20.30 11.12 -1.30
C HIS A 68 -20.96 10.05 -2.19
N ASP A 69 -20.32 9.72 -3.31
CA ASP A 69 -20.79 8.70 -4.25
C ASP A 69 -20.21 7.30 -3.92
N PHE A 70 -19.46 7.19 -2.81
CA PHE A 70 -18.75 5.99 -2.37
C PHE A 70 -17.67 5.53 -3.36
N LEU A 71 -17.16 6.43 -4.19
CA LEU A 71 -16.11 6.14 -5.16
C LEU A 71 -15.00 7.21 -5.09
N ILE A 72 -13.76 6.76 -5.19
CA ILE A 72 -12.58 7.62 -5.24
C ILE A 72 -12.00 7.56 -6.65
N ASP A 73 -11.89 8.70 -7.31
CA ASP A 73 -11.14 8.82 -8.56
C ASP A 73 -9.68 9.24 -8.32
N LYS A 74 -8.95 9.38 -9.43
CA LYS A 74 -7.54 9.76 -9.43
C LYS A 74 -7.31 11.12 -8.76
N GLU A 75 -8.18 12.09 -9.02
CA GLU A 75 -8.08 13.46 -8.50
C GLU A 75 -8.40 13.51 -7.00
N ASN A 76 -9.31 12.65 -6.53
CA ASN A 76 -9.51 12.42 -5.11
C ASN A 76 -8.23 11.87 -4.47
N LEU A 77 -7.69 10.75 -4.97
CA LEU A 77 -6.54 10.08 -4.32
C LEU A 77 -5.26 10.91 -4.33
N ILE A 78 -5.02 11.74 -5.36
CA ILE A 78 -3.87 12.66 -5.40
C ILE A 78 -3.84 13.61 -4.19
N ARG A 79 -4.98 13.91 -3.57
CA ARG A 79 -5.05 14.81 -2.40
C ARG A 79 -4.76 14.10 -1.08
N TYR A 80 -4.64 12.77 -1.10
CA TYR A 80 -4.38 11.97 0.10
C TYR A 80 -3.15 12.48 0.86
N SER A 81 -3.31 12.65 2.18
CA SER A 81 -2.25 13.07 3.11
C SER A 81 -1.48 14.30 2.60
N ASN A 82 -2.21 15.34 2.18
CA ASN A 82 -1.63 16.57 1.64
C ASN A 82 -0.69 16.31 0.45
N HIS A 83 -1.17 15.52 -0.51
CA HIS A 83 -0.40 15.14 -1.69
C HIS A 83 0.86 14.31 -1.38
N ALA A 84 0.80 13.43 -0.37
CA ALA A 84 1.92 12.55 -0.06
C ALA A 84 2.31 11.71 -1.29
N LEU A 85 1.32 11.13 -1.99
CA LEU A 85 1.52 10.31 -3.18
C LEU A 85 1.99 11.11 -4.41
N THR A 86 2.99 10.59 -5.13
CA THR A 86 3.36 11.08 -6.47
C THR A 86 2.31 10.71 -7.51
N TYR A 87 2.19 11.54 -8.55
CA TYR A 87 1.33 11.30 -9.69
C TYR A 87 1.66 9.97 -10.36
N ARG A 88 2.95 9.68 -10.63
CA ARG A 88 3.37 8.38 -11.22
C ARG A 88 2.86 7.20 -10.40
N ILE A 89 2.84 7.28 -9.07
CA ILE A 89 2.32 6.20 -8.21
C ILE A 89 0.80 6.11 -8.27
N VAL A 90 0.09 7.24 -8.21
CA VAL A 90 -1.37 7.23 -8.34
C VAL A 90 -1.78 6.63 -9.69
N ASP A 91 -1.07 6.96 -10.78
CA ASP A 91 -1.29 6.37 -12.10
C ASP A 91 -1.18 4.85 -12.09
N ARG A 92 -0.18 4.32 -11.39
CA ARG A 92 0.03 2.87 -11.28
C ARG A 92 -1.08 2.19 -10.48
N ILE A 93 -1.57 2.84 -9.41
CA ILE A 93 -2.72 2.37 -8.64
C ILE A 93 -3.98 2.33 -9.50
N PHE A 94 -4.31 3.42 -10.20
CA PHE A 94 -5.51 3.51 -11.04
C PHE A 94 -5.41 2.72 -12.36
N SER A 95 -4.20 2.40 -12.81
CA SER A 95 -3.95 1.39 -13.85
C SER A 95 -4.19 -0.04 -13.33
N GLN A 96 -4.53 -0.20 -12.06
CA GLN A 96 -4.86 -1.47 -11.41
C GLN A 96 -3.73 -2.50 -11.58
N VAL A 97 -2.50 -2.03 -11.47
CA VAL A 97 -1.29 -2.86 -11.49
C VAL A 97 -1.14 -3.67 -10.20
N PRO A 98 -1.16 -3.06 -8.99
CA PRO A 98 -0.94 -3.82 -7.76
C PRO A 98 -2.07 -4.82 -7.49
N ARG A 99 -3.30 -4.42 -7.81
CA ARG A 99 -4.53 -5.19 -7.64
C ARG A 99 -5.60 -4.70 -8.62
N LYS A 100 -6.42 -5.62 -9.14
CA LYS A 100 -7.63 -5.28 -9.89
C LYS A 100 -8.71 -4.75 -8.96
N PHE A 101 -9.33 -3.65 -9.34
CA PHE A 101 -10.42 -3.07 -8.57
C PHE A 101 -11.66 -3.95 -8.64
N THR A 102 -12.40 -4.03 -7.54
CA THR A 102 -13.71 -4.66 -7.47
C THR A 102 -14.83 -3.69 -7.85
N SER A 103 -14.53 -2.38 -7.84
CA SER A 103 -15.37 -1.35 -8.42
C SER A 103 -15.79 -1.70 -9.85
N LYS A 104 -17.07 -1.49 -10.15
CA LYS A 104 -17.65 -1.69 -11.49
C LYS A 104 -17.63 -0.42 -12.33
N VAL A 105 -17.14 0.69 -11.76
CA VAL A 105 -17.08 1.99 -12.43
C VAL A 105 -15.65 2.21 -12.90
N GLU A 106 -15.48 2.41 -14.21
CA GLU A 106 -14.17 2.62 -14.81
C GLU A 106 -13.46 3.84 -14.23
N GLY A 107 -12.16 3.71 -13.97
CA GLY A 107 -11.35 4.80 -13.41
C GLY A 107 -11.68 5.17 -11.96
N LYS A 108 -12.58 4.43 -11.30
CA LYS A 108 -12.99 4.71 -9.92
C LYS A 108 -12.71 3.52 -8.99
N MET A 109 -12.18 3.81 -7.82
CA MET A 109 -11.88 2.89 -6.73
C MET A 109 -13.06 2.86 -5.75
N GLY A 110 -13.57 1.67 -5.39
CA GLY A 110 -14.60 1.54 -4.35
C GLY A 110 -14.00 1.49 -2.94
N TYR A 111 -14.86 1.50 -1.91
CA TYR A 111 -14.40 1.42 -0.52
C TYR A 111 -13.55 0.17 -0.24
N GLU A 112 -13.90 -1.01 -0.78
CA GLU A 112 -13.06 -2.22 -0.65
C GLU A 112 -11.65 -1.99 -1.19
N ASP A 113 -11.56 -1.47 -2.41
CA ASP A 113 -10.29 -1.22 -3.10
C ASP A 113 -9.43 -0.21 -2.32
N PHE A 114 -10.08 0.82 -1.75
CA PHE A 114 -9.43 1.78 -0.87
C PHE A 114 -8.91 1.14 0.42
N VAL A 115 -9.65 0.20 1.03
CA VAL A 115 -9.18 -0.52 2.21
C VAL A 115 -7.88 -1.28 1.92
N TYR A 116 -7.75 -1.88 0.73
CA TYR A 116 -6.47 -2.52 0.33
C TYR A 116 -5.34 -1.50 0.16
N PHE A 117 -5.62 -0.37 -0.50
CA PHE A 117 -4.65 0.71 -0.65
C PHE A 117 -4.17 1.22 0.71
N ILE A 118 -5.08 1.59 1.61
CA ILE A 118 -4.71 2.22 2.88
C ILE A 118 -4.00 1.23 3.82
N LEU A 119 -4.35 -0.06 3.81
CA LEU A 119 -3.60 -1.06 4.57
C LEU A 119 -2.18 -1.25 4.04
N ALA A 120 -1.97 -1.12 2.72
CA ALA A 120 -0.65 -1.13 2.14
C ALA A 120 0.13 0.16 2.47
N GLU A 121 -0.54 1.30 2.50
CA GLU A 121 0.09 2.60 2.79
C GLU A 121 0.52 2.75 4.25
N GLU A 122 -0.31 2.31 5.21
CA GLU A 122 -0.06 2.49 6.65
C GLU A 122 0.99 1.51 7.23
N ASP A 123 1.11 0.30 6.65
CA ASP A 123 2.09 -0.71 7.09
C ASP A 123 2.88 -1.25 5.91
N LYS A 124 3.82 -0.43 5.43
CA LYS A 124 4.78 -0.73 4.34
C LYS A 124 5.73 -1.88 4.65
N SER A 125 5.78 -2.33 5.91
CA SER A 125 6.60 -3.46 6.34
C SER A 125 5.92 -4.81 6.13
N SER A 126 4.60 -4.81 6.01
CA SER A 126 3.82 -6.04 5.86
C SER A 126 4.08 -6.68 4.49
N GLU A 127 4.15 -8.01 4.46
CA GLU A 127 4.30 -8.81 3.23
C GLU A 127 3.31 -8.41 2.11
N PRO A 128 1.99 -8.28 2.35
CA PRO A 128 1.06 -7.82 1.31
C PRO A 128 1.31 -6.38 0.84
N SER A 129 1.79 -5.50 1.71
CA SER A 129 2.14 -4.12 1.32
C SER A 129 3.38 -4.09 0.43
N LEU A 130 4.41 -4.84 0.81
CA LEU A 130 5.62 -5.00 -0.01
C LEU A 130 5.27 -5.47 -1.41
N GLU A 131 4.40 -6.47 -1.54
CA GLU A 131 3.91 -6.95 -2.84
C GLU A 131 3.12 -5.89 -3.60
N TYR A 132 2.28 -5.11 -2.91
CA TYR A 132 1.50 -4.02 -3.50
C TYR A 132 2.44 -2.97 -4.11
N TRP A 133 3.39 -2.45 -3.33
CA TRP A 133 4.28 -1.38 -3.78
C TRP A 133 5.32 -1.86 -4.78
N LEU A 134 5.84 -3.09 -4.64
CA LEU A 134 6.76 -3.66 -5.63
C LEU A 134 6.11 -3.74 -7.01
N LYS A 135 4.86 -4.21 -7.09
CA LYS A 135 4.11 -4.21 -8.35
C LYS A 135 3.89 -2.80 -8.91
N CYS A 136 3.67 -1.80 -8.04
CA CYS A 136 3.55 -0.42 -8.50
C CYS A 136 4.84 0.07 -9.18
N ILE A 137 6.01 -0.25 -8.62
CA ILE A 137 7.30 0.27 -9.12
C ILE A 137 7.97 -0.61 -10.20
N ASP A 138 7.61 -1.88 -10.27
CA ASP A 138 8.02 -2.81 -11.33
C ASP A 138 7.24 -2.49 -12.62
N LEU A 139 7.82 -1.66 -13.49
CA LEU A 139 7.13 -1.08 -14.64
C LEU A 139 6.85 -2.15 -15.71
N ASP A 140 7.75 -3.11 -15.87
CA ASP A 140 7.62 -4.18 -16.86
C ASP A 140 7.00 -5.48 -16.29
N GLY A 141 6.87 -5.59 -14.96
CA GLY A 141 6.21 -6.70 -14.28
C GLY A 141 7.07 -7.97 -14.22
N ASN A 142 8.39 -7.86 -14.39
CA ASN A 142 9.30 -9.00 -14.43
C ASN A 142 9.77 -9.46 -13.03
N GLY A 143 9.41 -8.73 -11.97
CA GLY A 143 9.78 -9.01 -10.58
C GLY A 143 11.20 -8.56 -10.19
N VAL A 144 11.86 -7.76 -11.02
CA VAL A 144 13.22 -7.25 -10.84
C VAL A 144 13.22 -5.75 -11.04
N LEU A 145 13.40 -5.01 -9.95
CA LEU A 145 13.50 -3.56 -10.00
C LEU A 145 14.87 -3.12 -10.55
N THR A 146 14.85 -2.45 -11.68
CA THR A 146 16.03 -1.93 -12.37
C THR A 146 16.35 -0.50 -11.95
N ARG A 147 17.60 -0.09 -12.21
CA ARG A 147 18.05 1.29 -12.02
C ARG A 147 17.17 2.30 -12.77
N ASN A 148 16.72 1.96 -13.98
CA ASN A 148 15.92 2.87 -14.80
C ASN A 148 14.51 3.07 -14.23
N GLU A 149 13.90 1.99 -13.73
CA GLU A 149 12.58 2.06 -13.06
C GLU A 149 12.69 2.85 -11.76
N MET A 150 13.75 2.63 -11.00
CA MET A 150 14.05 3.45 -9.84
C MET A 150 14.17 4.94 -10.24
N GLN A 151 15.06 5.25 -11.17
CA GLN A 151 15.28 6.64 -11.60
C GLN A 151 13.98 7.30 -12.09
N PHE A 152 13.13 6.55 -12.79
CA PHE A 152 11.81 7.02 -13.20
C PHE A 152 10.98 7.49 -12.00
N PHE A 153 10.81 6.74 -10.93
CA PHE A 153 10.03 7.28 -9.79
C PHE A 153 10.76 8.42 -9.07
N TYR A 154 12.09 8.35 -8.99
CA TYR A 154 12.90 9.37 -8.34
C TYR A 154 12.83 10.76 -9.01
N GLU A 155 12.76 10.83 -10.35
CA GLU A 155 12.69 12.09 -11.08
C GLU A 155 11.52 12.99 -10.65
N GLU A 156 10.37 12.39 -10.33
CA GLU A 156 9.22 13.16 -9.85
C GLU A 156 9.46 13.70 -8.43
N GLN A 157 10.11 12.92 -7.58
CA GLN A 157 10.49 13.34 -6.22
C GLN A 157 11.51 14.46 -6.25
N LEU A 158 12.50 14.37 -7.13
CA LEU A 158 13.47 15.42 -7.36
C LEU A 158 12.78 16.74 -7.73
N HIS A 159 11.83 16.68 -8.66
CA HIS A 159 11.04 17.85 -9.04
C HIS A 159 10.24 18.44 -7.86
N ARG A 160 9.65 17.59 -7.01
CA ARG A 160 8.94 18.04 -5.80
C ARG A 160 9.88 18.72 -4.80
N MET A 161 11.07 18.17 -4.56
CA MET A 161 12.09 18.76 -3.69
C MET A 161 12.51 20.15 -4.19
N GLU A 162 12.73 20.30 -5.50
CA GLU A 162 13.04 21.59 -6.12
C GLU A 162 11.92 22.63 -5.93
N CYS A 163 10.66 22.23 -6.13
CA CYS A 163 9.50 23.10 -5.91
C CYS A 163 9.36 23.54 -4.44
N MET A 164 9.83 22.72 -3.49
CA MET A 164 9.84 23.02 -2.05
C MET A 164 11.11 23.74 -1.59
N ALA A 165 12.01 24.09 -2.51
CA ALA A 165 13.32 24.67 -2.22
C ALA A 165 14.16 23.84 -1.24
N GLN A 166 13.99 22.51 -1.28
CA GLN A 166 14.83 21.55 -0.56
C GLN A 166 16.09 21.25 -1.38
N GLU A 167 17.17 20.89 -0.69
CA GLU A 167 18.41 20.49 -1.35
C GLU A 167 18.21 19.15 -2.07
N PRO A 168 18.42 19.07 -3.39
CA PRO A 168 18.28 17.82 -4.12
C PRO A 168 19.43 16.88 -3.76
N VAL A 169 19.09 15.63 -3.49
CA VAL A 169 20.07 14.54 -3.40
C VAL A 169 20.33 14.02 -4.81
N PHE A 170 21.52 13.49 -5.11
CA PHE A 170 21.72 12.83 -6.40
C PHE A 170 21.15 11.42 -6.37
N PHE A 171 20.56 10.99 -7.50
CA PHE A 171 20.03 9.63 -7.63
C PHE A 171 21.09 8.55 -7.32
N GLU A 172 22.36 8.79 -7.67
CA GLU A 172 23.44 7.84 -7.39
C GLU A 172 23.69 7.64 -5.89
N ASP A 173 23.54 8.71 -5.09
CA ASP A 173 23.70 8.63 -3.63
C ASP A 173 22.52 7.85 -3.01
N ILE A 174 21.31 8.12 -3.48
CA ILE A 174 20.10 7.39 -3.08
C ILE A 174 20.21 5.92 -3.47
N LEU A 175 20.66 5.63 -4.69
CA LEU A 175 20.86 4.26 -5.16
C LEU A 175 21.89 3.52 -4.31
N CYS A 176 23.01 4.16 -3.98
CA CYS A 176 24.01 3.58 -3.07
C CYS A 176 23.39 3.26 -1.70
N GLN A 177 22.66 4.21 -1.10
CA GLN A 177 21.99 4.01 0.19
C GLN A 177 21.01 2.84 0.16
N ILE A 178 20.16 2.76 -0.87
CA ILE A 178 19.22 1.66 -1.07
C ILE A 178 19.96 0.32 -1.19
N MET A 179 21.04 0.27 -1.97
CA MET A 179 21.82 -0.95 -2.17
C MET A 179 22.52 -1.42 -0.89
N ASP A 180 23.04 -0.48 -0.10
CA ASP A 180 23.69 -0.76 1.20
C ASP A 180 22.69 -1.25 2.25
N MET A 181 21.45 -0.78 2.19
CA MET A 181 20.37 -1.23 3.07
C MET A 181 19.84 -2.61 2.70
N ILE A 182 19.52 -2.82 1.42
CA ILE A 182 18.91 -4.06 0.92
C ILE A 182 19.94 -5.20 0.92
N LYS A 183 21.23 -4.89 0.71
CA LYS A 183 22.33 -5.87 0.59
C LYS A 183 21.95 -7.06 -0.30
N PRO A 184 21.66 -6.84 -1.59
CA PRO A 184 21.17 -7.89 -2.47
C PRO A 184 22.27 -8.92 -2.75
N GLU A 185 22.41 -9.94 -1.91
CA GLU A 185 23.24 -11.10 -2.23
C GLU A 185 22.57 -11.91 -3.36
N LEU A 186 23.16 -11.86 -4.56
CA LEU A 186 22.88 -12.72 -5.73
C LEU A 186 21.43 -12.71 -6.28
N MET A 187 21.20 -11.85 -7.29
CA MET A 187 20.20 -12.02 -8.37
C MET A 187 18.82 -12.58 -7.96
N LYS A 188 18.22 -11.98 -6.94
CA LYS A 188 16.77 -11.88 -6.74
C LYS A 188 16.62 -10.86 -5.64
N ILE A 189 16.00 -9.72 -5.96
CA ILE A 189 15.56 -8.77 -4.95
C ILE A 189 14.50 -9.51 -4.13
N LYS A 190 14.94 -10.25 -3.12
CA LYS A 190 14.08 -10.80 -2.09
C LYS A 190 14.34 -10.00 -0.84
N LEU A 191 13.31 -9.22 -0.51
CA LEU A 191 12.90 -8.84 0.82
C LEU A 191 14.06 -8.55 1.78
N PHE A 192 14.36 -7.27 2.00
CA PHE A 192 14.34 -6.74 3.35
C PHE A 192 14.35 -5.20 3.30
N TYR A 193 13.35 -4.63 4.00
CA TYR A 193 13.19 -3.22 4.37
C TYR A 193 12.98 -2.21 3.24
N LEU A 194 11.73 -2.16 2.76
CA LEU A 194 11.13 -1.02 2.07
C LEU A 194 10.85 0.17 3.02
N PHE A 195 11.45 0.16 4.22
CA PHE A 195 11.18 1.13 5.28
C PHE A 195 11.65 2.54 4.94
N ASP A 196 12.55 2.72 3.97
CA ASP A 196 13.00 4.04 3.53
C ASP A 196 12.66 4.34 2.06
N ILE A 197 11.74 3.59 1.44
CA ILE A 197 11.08 4.02 0.19
C ILE A 197 10.17 5.24 0.43
N GLU A 198 9.92 5.65 1.67
CA GLU A 198 9.30 6.95 1.96
C GLU A 198 10.13 8.10 1.34
N ILE A 199 11.46 8.06 1.45
CA ILE A 199 12.35 9.03 0.78
C ILE A 199 12.19 8.97 -0.76
N PHE A 200 11.88 7.80 -1.28
CA PHE A 200 11.87 7.49 -2.71
C PHE A 200 10.54 7.69 -3.43
N LEU A 201 9.40 7.62 -2.73
CA LEU A 201 8.07 7.73 -3.33
C LEU A 201 7.26 8.89 -2.79
N PHE A 202 7.50 9.34 -1.55
CA PHE A 202 6.61 10.23 -0.82
C PHE A 202 7.44 11.23 0.00
N VAL A 203 7.86 12.34 -0.61
CA VAL A 203 8.34 13.48 0.19
C VAL A 203 7.09 14.11 0.81
N GLY A 204 6.82 13.73 2.06
CA GLY A 204 5.75 14.24 2.92
C GLY A 204 6.08 13.98 4.38
#